data_AF-A0A183PXC5-F1
#
_entry.id   AF-A0A183PXC5-F1
#
_cell.length_a   1.000
_cell.length_b   1.000
_cell.length_c   1.000
_cell.angle_alpha   90.00
_cell.angle_beta   90.00
_cell.angle_gamma   90.00
#
_symmetry.space_group_name_H-M   'P 1'
#
loop_
_entity.id
_entity.type
_entity.pdbx_description
1 polymer ?
#
loop_
_entity_poly.entity_id
_entity_poly.type
_entity_poly.pdbx_seq_one_letter_code
_entity_poly.pdbx_strand_id
1 'polypeptide(L)'
;MTHSTDKRDPAYSKTQMETAQTNDDLWNAAQRQLVLKGKMHWFLRQYWAKKILEWCAEGPESAIQIAIYLNDRYSLDGTDPNGYVG
;
A
#
# COMPACT_ATOMS: atom_id res chain seq x y z
N MET A 1 -20.68 -4.40 6.27
CA MET A 1 -19.62 -4.92 7.18
C MET A 1 -19.46 -6.44 6.98
N THR A 2 -19.37 -6.93 5.74
CA THR A 2 -19.60 -8.36 5.45
C THR A 2 -18.33 -9.14 5.05
N HIS A 3 -17.16 -8.49 5.10
CA HIS A 3 -15.86 -9.10 4.73
C HIS A 3 -14.72 -8.79 5.72
N SER A 4 -15.04 -8.22 6.90
CA SER A 4 -14.00 -7.86 7.88
C SER A 4 -13.35 -9.07 8.56
N THR A 5 -14.04 -10.22 8.59
CA THR A 5 -13.59 -11.48 9.21
C THR A 5 -12.98 -12.46 8.22
N ASP A 6 -12.83 -12.09 6.94
CA ASP A 6 -12.21 -12.96 5.95
C ASP A 6 -10.73 -13.17 6.27
N LYS A 7 -10.30 -14.44 6.27
CA LYS A 7 -8.89 -14.78 6.52
C LYS A 7 -8.09 -14.39 5.28
N ARG A 8 -7.25 -13.39 5.42
CA ARG A 8 -6.35 -12.96 4.33
C ARG A 8 -5.15 -13.90 4.28
N ASP A 9 -4.91 -14.46 3.10
CA ASP A 9 -3.74 -15.26 2.80
C ASP A 9 -3.12 -14.75 1.48
N PRO A 10 -1.92 -14.17 1.49
CA PRO A 10 -1.06 -13.90 2.65
C PRO A 10 -1.52 -12.68 3.48
N ALA A 11 -1.26 -12.72 4.79
CA ALA A 11 -1.49 -11.62 5.72
C ALA A 11 -0.16 -10.94 6.06
N TYR A 12 0.13 -9.78 5.46
CA TYR A 12 1.34 -9.01 5.74
C TYR A 12 1.10 -7.95 6.83
N SER A 13 2.10 -7.78 7.69
CA SER A 13 2.15 -6.67 8.63
C SER A 13 2.52 -5.35 7.93
N LYS A 14 2.18 -4.22 8.56
CA LYS A 14 2.61 -2.89 8.11
C LYS A 14 4.11 -2.83 7.83
N THR A 15 4.93 -3.40 8.70
CA THR A 15 6.40 -3.41 8.56
C THR A 15 6.85 -4.19 7.33
N GLN A 16 6.26 -5.36 7.05
CA GLN A 16 6.59 -6.16 5.85
C GLN A 16 6.19 -5.45 4.56
N MET A 17 5.03 -4.78 4.58
CA MET A 17 4.60 -3.94 3.46
C MET A 17 5.56 -2.76 3.27
N GLU A 18 5.93 -2.06 4.35
CA GLU A 18 6.85 -0.92 4.28
C GLU A 18 8.23 -1.31 3.73
N THR A 19 8.78 -2.45 4.15
CA THR A 19 10.10 -2.95 3.73
C THR A 19 10.10 -3.72 2.40
N ALA A 20 8.96 -3.78 1.70
CA ALA A 20 8.82 -4.53 0.44
C ALA A 20 9.26 -6.01 0.57
N GLN A 21 8.72 -6.67 1.59
CA GLN A 21 8.91 -8.09 1.91
C GLN A 21 7.62 -8.89 1.72
N THR A 22 7.03 -8.81 0.52
CA THR A 22 5.91 -9.66 0.11
C THR A 22 6.38 -10.75 -0.85
N ASN A 23 5.50 -11.70 -1.18
CA ASN A 23 5.75 -12.74 -2.17
C ASN A 23 5.59 -12.23 -3.62
N ASP A 24 5.30 -10.94 -3.79
CA ASP A 24 5.04 -10.32 -5.08
C ASP A 24 6.16 -9.34 -5.43
N ASP A 25 7.01 -9.75 -6.38
CA ASP A 25 8.15 -8.95 -6.82
C ASP A 25 7.74 -7.64 -7.49
N LEU A 26 6.59 -7.59 -8.18
CA LEU A 26 6.08 -6.37 -8.81
C LEU A 26 5.65 -5.36 -7.74
N TRP A 27 4.94 -5.84 -6.71
CA TRP A 27 4.54 -5.01 -5.59
C TRP A 27 5.77 -4.51 -4.81
N ASN A 28 6.73 -5.41 -4.55
CA ASN A 28 7.98 -5.05 -3.89
C ASN A 28 8.76 -4.00 -4.68
N ALA A 29 8.83 -4.12 -6.01
CA ALA A 29 9.48 -3.14 -6.87
C ALA A 29 8.76 -1.78 -6.82
N ALA A 30 7.43 -1.76 -6.84
CA ALA A 30 6.64 -0.53 -6.74
C ALA A 30 6.84 0.18 -5.40
N GLN A 31 6.83 -0.58 -4.29
CA GLN A 31 7.08 -0.05 -2.95
C GLN A 31 8.51 0.49 -2.81
N ARG A 32 9.51 -0.25 -3.28
CA ARG A 32 10.91 0.23 -3.30
C ARG A 32 11.07 1.47 -4.17
N GLN A 33 10.35 1.55 -5.29
CA GLN A 33 10.37 2.74 -6.15
C GLN A 33 9.79 3.96 -5.42
N LEU A 34 8.69 3.79 -4.68
CA LEU A 34 8.13 4.85 -3.83
C LEU A 34 9.13 5.30 -2.77
N VAL A 35 9.72 4.37 -2.02
CA VAL A 35 10.68 4.68 -0.94
C VAL A 35 11.96 5.35 -1.47
N LEU A 36 12.49 4.88 -2.60
CA LEU A 36 13.78 5.35 -3.13
C LEU A 36 13.67 6.61 -4.00
N LYS A 37 12.63 6.71 -4.84
CA LYS A 37 12.47 7.81 -5.79
C LYS A 37 11.45 8.85 -5.35
N GLY A 38 10.70 8.57 -4.29
CA GLY A 38 9.58 9.39 -3.84
C GLY A 38 8.43 9.49 -4.83
N LYS A 39 8.39 8.61 -5.84
CA LYS A 39 7.35 8.59 -6.86
C LYS A 39 7.08 7.17 -7.34
N MET A 40 5.80 6.82 -7.35
CA MET A 40 5.32 5.57 -7.93
C MET A 40 4.60 5.85 -9.24
N HIS A 41 4.82 5.02 -10.25
CA HIS A 41 4.13 5.13 -11.52
C HIS A 41 2.61 5.03 -11.30
N TRP A 42 1.82 5.92 -11.91
CA TRP A 42 0.37 6.03 -11.67
C TRP A 42 -0.38 4.70 -11.90
N PHE A 43 0.00 3.92 -12.91
CA PHE A 43 -0.57 2.60 -13.18
C PHE A 43 -0.31 1.61 -12.03
N LEU A 44 0.87 1.69 -11.39
CA LEU A 44 1.24 0.83 -10.27
C LEU A 44 0.56 1.26 -8.97
N ARG A 45 0.15 2.53 -8.82
CA ARG A 45 -0.51 3.00 -7.59
C ARG A 45 -1.83 2.27 -7.34
N GLN A 46 -2.65 2.09 -8.37
CA GLN A 46 -3.91 1.35 -8.24
C GLN A 46 -3.67 -0.13 -7.90
N TYR A 47 -2.67 -0.75 -8.52
CA TYR A 47 -2.26 -2.11 -8.21
C TYR A 47 -1.79 -2.24 -6.76
N TRP A 48 -0.89 -1.35 -6.35
CA TRP A 48 -0.27 -1.31 -5.04
C TRP A 48 -1.31 -1.13 -3.93
N ALA A 49 -2.26 -0.21 -4.08
CA ALA A 49 -3.32 0.03 -3.10
C ALA A 49 -4.29 -1.15 -2.97
N LYS A 50 -4.68 -1.77 -4.11
CA LYS A 50 -5.52 -2.98 -4.09
C LYS A 50 -4.84 -4.14 -3.36
N LYS A 51 -3.53 -4.32 -3.55
CA LYS A 51 -2.77 -5.36 -2.87
C LYS A 51 -2.61 -5.12 -1.37
N ILE A 52 -2.48 -3.87 -0.93
CA ILE A 52 -2.51 -3.54 0.51
C ILE A 52 -3.87 -3.93 1.11
N LEU A 53 -4.96 -3.64 0.42
CA LEU A 53 -6.31 -4.03 0.85
C LEU A 53 -6.50 -5.56 0.92
N GLU A 54 -5.94 -6.29 -0.05
CA GLU A 54 -6.00 -7.75 -0.13
C GLU A 54 -5.20 -8.42 1.01
N TRP A 55 -4.03 -7.89 1.35
CA TRP A 55 -3.08 -8.56 2.25
C TRP A 55 -3.02 -7.99 3.67
N CYS A 56 -3.75 -6.93 3.99
CA CYS A 56 -3.68 -6.31 5.32
C CYS A 56 -4.34 -7.19 6.38
N ALA A 57 -3.53 -7.84 7.22
CA ALA A 57 -3.99 -8.74 8.28
C ALA A 57 -5.09 -8.13 9.17
N GLU A 58 -5.01 -6.83 9.43
CA GLU A 58 -5.81 -6.12 10.45
C GLU A 58 -7.18 -5.63 9.97
N GLY A 59 -7.46 -5.63 8.66
CA GLY A 59 -8.76 -5.18 8.15
C GLY A 59 -8.67 -4.22 6.97
N PRO A 60 -9.82 -3.94 6.31
CA PRO A 60 -9.86 -2.95 5.24
C PRO A 60 -9.60 -1.53 5.72
N GLU A 61 -10.00 -1.19 6.95
CA GLU A 61 -9.75 0.12 7.56
C GLU A 61 -8.24 0.34 7.80
N SER A 62 -7.56 -0.65 8.38
CA SER A 62 -6.11 -0.63 8.58
C SER A 62 -5.36 -0.60 7.25
N ALA A 63 -5.86 -1.29 6.22
CA ALA A 63 -5.27 -1.25 4.88
C ALA A 63 -5.23 0.17 4.30
N ILE A 64 -6.34 0.90 4.41
CA ILE A 64 -6.44 2.29 3.96
C ILE A 64 -5.46 3.17 4.74
N GLN A 65 -5.40 3.01 6.07
CA GLN A 65 -4.45 3.77 6.91
C GLN A 65 -2.99 3.48 6.54
N ILE A 66 -2.64 2.23 6.23
CA ILE A 66 -1.29 1.85 5.78
C ILE A 66 -0.99 2.48 4.41
N ALA A 67 -1.92 2.43 3.47
CA ALA A 67 -1.74 3.01 2.14
C ALA A 67 -1.52 4.53 2.21
N ILE A 68 -2.34 5.24 3.00
CA ILE A 68 -2.17 6.68 3.23
C ILE A 68 -0.84 6.96 3.92
N TYR A 69 -0.50 6.22 4.98
CA TYR A 69 0.75 6.39 5.71
C TYR A 69 1.98 6.24 4.82
N LEU A 70 2.00 5.20 3.98
CA LEU A 70 3.14 4.95 3.07
C LEU A 70 3.20 5.99 1.95
N ASN A 71 2.05 6.40 1.41
CA ASN A 71 2.00 7.46 0.41
C ASN A 71 2.49 8.79 0.99
N ASP A 72 1.98 9.23 2.12
CA ASP A 72 2.34 10.54 2.70
C ASP A 72 3.78 10.58 3.22
N ARG A 73 4.29 9.45 3.73
CA ARG A 73 5.66 9.35 4.25
C ARG A 73 6.73 9.39 3.16
N TYR A 74 6.46 8.74 2.02
CA TYR A 74 7.49 8.50 1.00
C TYR A 74 7.22 9.24 -0.32
N SER A 75 5.97 9.56 -0.66
CA SER A 75 5.66 10.32 -1.87
C SER A 75 6.14 11.75 -1.71
N LEU A 76 7.14 12.15 -2.51
CA LEU A 76 7.57 13.54 -2.65
C LEU A 76 6.49 14.42 -3.29
N ASP A 77 5.47 13.79 -3.89
CA ASP A 77 4.25 14.41 -4.41
C ASP A 77 3.18 14.64 -3.30
N GLY A 78 3.49 14.30 -2.04
CA GLY A 78 2.59 14.40 -0.88
C GLY A 78 2.14 15.81 -0.49
N THR A 79 2.49 16.82 -1.28
CA THR A 79 1.99 18.20 -1.17
C THR A 79 1.27 18.66 -2.44
N ASP A 80 0.70 17.75 -3.23
CA ASP A 80 -0.28 18.10 -4.26
C ASP A 80 -1.69 17.67 -3.81
N PRO A 81 -2.69 18.58 -3.74
CA PRO A 81 -4.01 18.33 -3.16
C PRO A 81 -4.88 17.27 -3.87
N ASN A 82 -4.34 16.52 -4.84
CA ASN A 82 -5.02 15.45 -5.55
C ASN A 82 -5.00 14.08 -4.84
N GLY A 83 -4.35 13.95 -3.68
CA GLY A 83 -4.20 12.67 -2.97
C GLY A 83 -5.43 12.14 -2.23
N TYR A 84 -6.51 12.92 -2.08
CA TYR A 84 -7.66 12.57 -1.23
C TYR A 84 -8.89 12.02 -1.99
N VAL A 85 -8.82 11.88 -3.33
CA VAL A 85 -9.94 11.40 -4.15
C VAL A 85 -9.44 10.37 -5.16
N GLY A 86 -9.28 9.11 -4.73
CA GLY A 86 -8.92 7.98 -5.58
C GLY A 86 -9.49 6.67 -5.05
#